data_AF-A0A7S2RAL7-F1
#
_entry.id   AF-A0A7S2RAL7-F1
#
_cell.length_a   1.000
_cell.length_b   1.000
_cell.length_c   1.000
_cell.angle_alpha   90.00
_cell.angle_beta   90.00
_cell.angle_gamma   90.00
#
_symmetry.space_group_name_H-M   'P 1'
#
loop_
_entity.id
_entity.type
_entity.pdbx_description
1 polymer ?
#
loop_
_entity_poly.entity_id
_entity_poly.type
_entity_poly.pdbx_seq_one_letter_code
_entity_poly.pdbx_strand_id
1 'polypeptide(L)'
;EVSEEPKSGKPFWLDPGTKGGAIVVTALLAVIPVAGYTFLCKVMGMDEQTAGNLASGTFVALSILLWTASYIFRVATKDMTYAKQLQNYEDAVIAKRLEELADEEVEALLDEIDKDSK
;
A
#
# COMPACT_ATOMS: atom_id res chain seq x y z
N GLU A 1 -4.53 -20.58 -13.38
CA GLU A 1 -5.28 -20.04 -12.23
C GLU A 1 -5.54 -18.56 -12.43
N VAL A 2 -6.79 -18.13 -12.32
CA VAL A 2 -7.13 -16.72 -12.21
C VAL A 2 -6.76 -16.33 -10.79
N SER A 3 -5.68 -15.57 -10.64
CA SER A 3 -5.25 -14.98 -9.37
C SER A 3 -6.40 -14.14 -8.82
N GLU A 4 -7.13 -14.67 -7.83
CA GLU A 4 -8.13 -13.90 -7.11
C GLU A 4 -7.43 -12.75 -6.38
N GLU A 5 -7.64 -11.52 -6.86
CA GLU A 5 -7.14 -10.36 -6.16
C GLU A 5 -7.75 -10.31 -4.76
N PRO A 6 -6.95 -10.01 -3.71
CA PRO A 6 -7.47 -9.95 -2.36
C PRO A 6 -8.59 -8.91 -2.31
N LYS A 7 -9.82 -9.34 -1.98
CA LYS A 7 -10.97 -8.45 -1.82
C LYS A 7 -10.61 -7.38 -0.78
N SER A 8 -10.27 -6.19 -1.29
CA SER A 8 -10.00 -5.00 -0.48
C SER A 8 -11.17 -4.80 0.47
N GLY A 9 -10.92 -4.86 1.78
CA GLY A 9 -11.94 -4.67 2.82
C GLY A 9 -12.53 -3.25 2.88
N LYS A 10 -12.23 -2.40 1.89
CA LYS A 10 -12.70 -1.03 1.78
C LYS A 10 -13.90 -1.00 0.82
N PRO A 11 -14.88 -0.10 1.05
CA PRO A 11 -15.96 0.11 0.08
C PRO A 11 -15.39 0.49 -1.28
N PHE A 12 -16.06 0.09 -2.38
CA PHE A 12 -15.56 0.34 -3.74
C PHE A 12 -15.29 1.84 -4.02
N TRP A 13 -16.02 2.74 -3.36
CA TRP A 13 -15.87 4.19 -3.52
C TRP A 13 -14.72 4.80 -2.70
N LEU A 14 -14.06 4.05 -1.81
CA LEU A 14 -12.86 4.49 -1.07
C LEU A 14 -11.59 3.76 -1.50
N ASP A 15 -11.67 2.91 -2.52
CA ASP A 15 -10.51 2.21 -3.06
C ASP A 15 -9.92 2.97 -4.26
N PRO A 16 -8.71 3.56 -4.13
CA PRO A 16 -8.06 4.27 -5.23
C PRO A 16 -7.75 3.38 -6.44
N GLY A 17 -7.71 2.06 -6.28
CA GLY A 17 -7.49 1.10 -7.36
C GLY A 17 -8.70 0.91 -8.28
N THR A 18 -9.88 1.38 -7.88
CA THR A 18 -11.09 1.31 -8.71
C THR A 18 -11.39 2.65 -9.38
N LYS A 19 -12.09 2.63 -10.52
CA LYS A 19 -12.51 3.86 -11.22
C LYS A 19 -13.35 4.79 -10.33
N GLY A 20 -14.23 4.22 -9.52
CA GLY A 20 -15.10 4.98 -8.62
C GLY A 20 -14.33 5.60 -7.46
N GLY A 21 -13.50 4.82 -6.77
CA GLY A 21 -12.73 5.33 -5.65
C GLY A 21 -11.63 6.32 -6.07
N ALA A 22 -11.02 6.17 -7.25
CA ALA A 22 -10.09 7.17 -7.78
C ALA A 22 -10.75 8.55 -7.92
N ILE A 23 -11.98 8.61 -8.45
CA ILE A 23 -12.75 9.87 -8.59
C ILE A 23 -13.08 10.45 -7.21
N VAL A 24 -13.53 9.63 -6.27
CA VAL A 24 -13.90 10.11 -4.93
C VAL A 24 -12.69 10.61 -4.16
N VAL A 25 -11.59 9.87 -4.17
CA VAL A 25 -10.35 10.25 -3.47
C VAL A 25 -9.77 11.53 -4.04
N THR A 26 -9.73 11.67 -5.37
CA THR A 26 -9.24 12.90 -6.02
C THR A 26 -10.14 14.09 -5.74
N ALA A 27 -11.47 13.91 -5.76
CA ALA A 27 -12.42 14.95 -5.39
C ALA A 27 -12.24 15.38 -3.92
N LEU A 28 -12.12 14.44 -2.99
CA LEU A 28 -11.86 14.74 -1.58
C LEU A 28 -10.54 15.49 -1.40
N LEU A 29 -9.47 15.03 -2.05
CA LEU A 29 -8.15 15.64 -1.97
C LEU A 29 -8.12 17.08 -2.51
N ALA A 30 -8.97 17.41 -3.48
CA ALA A 30 -9.16 18.77 -3.96
C ALA A 30 -10.03 19.62 -3.00
N VAL A 31 -11.08 19.03 -2.42
CA VAL A 31 -12.02 19.75 -1.53
C VAL A 31 -11.38 20.06 -0.17
N ILE A 32 -10.57 19.17 0.40
CA ILE A 32 -9.96 19.32 1.72
C ILE A 32 -9.18 20.64 1.89
N PRO A 33 -8.21 21.02 1.02
CA PRO A 33 -7.48 22.27 1.18
C PRO A 33 -8.38 23.51 1.02
N VAL A 34 -9.40 23.44 0.15
CA VAL A 34 -10.38 24.53 -0.03
C VAL A 34 -11.24 24.66 1.23
N ALA A 35 -11.74 23.55 1.78
CA ALA A 35 -12.50 23.53 3.01
C ALA A 35 -11.67 24.06 4.18
N GLY A 36 -10.42 23.61 4.31
CA GLY A 36 -9.46 24.10 5.30
C GLY A 36 -9.24 25.61 5.21
N TYR A 37 -9.01 26.14 4.01
CA TYR A 37 -8.92 27.58 3.77
C TYR A 37 -10.19 28.32 4.21
N THR A 38 -11.37 27.86 3.78
CA THR A 38 -12.63 28.52 4.16
C THR A 38 -12.91 28.49 5.65
N PHE A 39 -12.49 27.42 6.34
CA PHE A 39 -12.59 27.31 7.80
C PHE A 39 -11.68 28.33 8.50
N LEU A 40 -10.42 28.45 8.06
CA LEU A 40 -9.48 29.43 8.61
C LEU A 40 -9.97 30.88 8.43
N CYS A 41 -10.54 31.22 7.27
CA CYS A 41 -11.09 32.56 7.06
C CYS A 41 -12.39 32.80 7.84
N LYS A 42 -13.39 31.91 7.72
CA LYS A 42 -14.76 32.17 8.21
C LYS A 42 -14.96 31.86 9.69
N VAL A 43 -14.24 30.87 10.22
CA VAL A 43 -14.43 30.41 11.62
C VAL A 43 -13.35 31.00 12.51
N MET A 44 -12.09 30.98 12.05
CA MET A 44 -10.97 31.52 12.83
C MET A 44 -10.75 33.03 12.60
N GLY A 45 -11.47 33.65 11.65
CA GLY A 45 -11.40 35.09 11.38
C GLY A 45 -10.03 35.54 10.85
N MET A 46 -9.28 34.63 10.25
CA MET A 46 -7.92 34.90 9.78
C MET A 46 -7.95 35.69 8.48
N ASP A 47 -6.97 36.57 8.32
CA ASP A 47 -6.73 37.29 7.07
C ASP A 47 -6.55 36.34 5.88
N GLU A 48 -7.10 36.70 4.72
CA GLU A 48 -7.15 35.84 3.53
C GLU A 48 -5.76 35.42 3.06
N GLN A 49 -4.78 36.31 3.12
CA GLN A 49 -3.41 36.02 2.69
C GLN A 49 -2.72 35.05 3.67
N THR A 50 -2.90 35.27 4.97
CA THR A 50 -2.33 34.40 5.99
C THR A 50 -2.95 33.01 5.98
N ALA A 51 -4.28 32.93 5.83
CA ALA A 51 -5.02 31.67 5.73
C ALA A 51 -4.63 30.89 4.47
N GLY A 52 -4.45 31.58 3.33
CA GLY A 52 -4.00 30.96 2.08
C GLY A 52 -2.62 30.34 2.21
N ASN A 53 -1.67 31.06 2.81
CA ASN A 53 -0.31 30.57 3.04
C ASN A 53 -0.29 29.36 3.98
N LEU A 54 -1.08 29.40 5.07
CA LEU A 54 -1.12 28.30 6.02
C LEU A 54 -1.79 27.05 5.42
N ALA A 55 -2.96 27.20 4.79
CA ALA A 55 -3.68 26.06 4.20
C ALA A 55 -2.85 25.36 3.11
N SER A 56 -2.28 26.14 2.18
CA SER A 56 -1.44 25.60 1.11
C SER A 56 -0.12 25.03 1.64
N GLY A 57 0.57 25.76 2.53
CA GLY A 57 1.83 25.33 3.12
C GLY A 57 1.70 24.03 3.90
N THR A 58 0.68 23.92 4.76
CA THR A 58 0.40 22.69 5.52
C THR A 58 0.02 21.53 4.60
N PHE A 59 -0.82 21.76 3.61
CA PHE A 59 -1.21 20.71 2.65
C PHE A 59 -0.01 20.16 1.88
N VAL A 60 0.85 21.03 1.36
CA VAL A 60 2.06 20.63 0.63
C VAL A 60 3.04 19.92 1.55
N ALA A 61 3.28 20.45 2.75
CA ALA A 61 4.19 19.82 3.72
C ALA A 61 3.72 18.40 4.10
N LEU A 62 2.44 18.23 4.43
CA LEU A 62 1.87 16.91 4.75
C LEU A 62 1.92 15.96 3.56
N SER A 63 1.64 16.45 2.35
CA SER A 63 1.71 15.64 1.13
C SER A 63 3.11 15.13 0.86
N ILE A 64 4.13 15.99 1.01
CA ILE A 64 5.53 15.59 0.89
C ILE A 64 5.89 14.58 1.97
N LEU A 65 5.51 14.81 3.23
CA LEU A 65 5.78 13.86 4.32
C LEU A 65 5.13 12.49 4.08
N LEU A 66 3.86 12.45 3.67
CA LEU A 66 3.15 11.21 3.32
C LEU A 66 3.81 10.51 2.12
N TRP A 67 4.17 11.27 1.09
CA TRP A 67 4.84 10.72 -0.09
C TRP A 67 6.20 10.15 0.28
N THR A 68 7.04 10.86 1.02
CA THR A 68 8.35 10.37 1.50
C THR A 68 8.21 9.17 2.43
N ALA A 69 7.26 9.19 3.36
CA ALA A 69 6.98 8.04 4.23
C ALA A 69 6.64 6.78 3.42
N SER A 70 5.95 6.91 2.28
CA SER A 70 5.66 5.77 1.40
C SER A 70 6.93 5.08 0.86
N TYR A 71 8.04 5.80 0.69
CA TYR A 71 9.33 5.19 0.32
C TYR A 71 9.92 4.43 1.50
N ILE A 72 9.88 5.01 2.70
CA ILE A 72 10.40 4.38 3.92
C ILE A 72 9.64 3.07 4.19
N PHE A 73 8.30 3.08 4.09
CA PHE A 73 7.49 1.89 4.26
C PHE A 73 7.79 0.80 3.23
N ARG A 74 8.01 1.16 1.96
CA ARG A 74 8.40 0.19 0.92
C ARG A 74 9.75 -0.44 1.19
N VAL A 75 10.72 0.34 1.66
CA VAL A 75 12.03 -0.17 2.07
C VAL A 75 11.89 -1.12 3.26
N ALA A 76 11.13 -0.74 4.29
CA ALA A 76 10.91 -1.58 5.47
C ALA A 76 10.21 -2.91 5.14
N THR A 77 9.25 -2.88 4.21
CA THR A 77 8.49 -4.06 3.77
C THR A 77 9.28 -4.94 2.80
N LYS A 78 10.50 -4.53 2.41
CA LYS A 78 11.32 -5.19 1.38
C LYS A 78 10.58 -5.38 0.04
N ASP A 79 9.59 -4.55 -0.26
CA ASP A 79 8.89 -4.57 -1.55
C ASP A 79 9.74 -3.84 -2.61
N MET A 80 10.94 -4.39 -2.83
CA MET A 80 11.94 -3.90 -3.76
C MET A 80 12.14 -4.95 -4.85
N THR A 81 12.34 -4.48 -6.08
CA THR A 81 12.42 -5.32 -7.28
C THR A 81 13.38 -6.51 -7.11
N TYR A 82 14.57 -6.30 -6.53
CA TYR A 82 15.54 -7.39 -6.35
C TYR A 82 15.08 -8.45 -5.32
N ALA A 83 14.57 -8.02 -4.16
CA ALA A 83 14.10 -8.93 -3.12
C ALA A 83 12.94 -9.81 -3.63
N LYS A 84 12.02 -9.20 -4.39
CA LYS A 84 10.88 -9.89 -4.99
C LYS A 84 11.29 -10.86 -6.10
N GLN A 85 12.25 -10.47 -6.93
CA GLN A 85 12.80 -11.34 -7.97
C GLN A 85 13.54 -12.55 -7.38
N LEU A 86 14.34 -12.34 -6.34
CA LEU A 86 15.07 -13.41 -5.66
C LEU A 86 14.10 -14.41 -5.05
N GLN A 87 13.10 -13.93 -4.29
CA GLN A 87 12.06 -14.77 -3.70
C GLN A 87 11.34 -15.59 -4.78
N ASN A 88 10.86 -14.94 -5.85
CA ASN A 88 10.17 -15.64 -6.93
C ASN A 88 11.06 -16.70 -7.61
N TYR A 89 12.36 -16.46 -7.73
CA TYR A 89 13.30 -17.43 -8.28
C TYR A 89 13.51 -18.61 -7.33
N GLU A 90 13.71 -18.35 -6.04
CA GLU A 90 13.83 -19.39 -5.01
C GLU A 90 12.58 -20.27 -4.96
N ASP A 91 11.39 -19.66 -4.93
CA ASP A 91 10.10 -20.35 -4.94
C ASP A 91 9.93 -21.22 -6.19
N ALA A 92 10.28 -20.71 -7.37
CA ALA A 92 10.19 -21.45 -8.62
C ALA A 92 11.19 -22.64 -8.67
N VAL A 93 12.39 -22.47 -8.11
CA VAL A 93 13.38 -23.55 -8.03
C VAL A 93 12.93 -24.63 -7.06
N ILE A 94 12.44 -24.25 -5.88
CA ILE A 94 11.91 -25.21 -4.89
C ILE A 94 10.74 -26.00 -5.48
N ALA A 95 9.80 -25.33 -6.14
CA ALA A 95 8.69 -25.99 -6.82
C ALA A 95 9.16 -27.00 -7.88
N LYS A 96 10.17 -26.64 -8.68
CA LYS A 96 10.77 -27.56 -9.66
C LYS A 96 11.45 -28.77 -9.02
N ARG A 97 12.11 -28.58 -7.87
CA ARG A 97 12.70 -29.70 -7.13
C ARG A 97 11.64 -30.62 -6.55
N LEU A 98 10.55 -30.07 -6.02
CA LEU A 98 9.43 -30.86 -5.52
C LEU A 98 8.72 -31.65 -6.64
N GLU A 99 8.59 -31.07 -7.83
CA GLU A 99 8.06 -31.78 -9.02
C GLU A 99 8.98 -32.92 -9.51
N GLU A 100 10.29 -32.81 -9.27
CA GLU A 100 11.29 -33.83 -9.65
C GLU A 100 11.45 -34.96 -8.62
N LEU A 101 11.04 -34.75 -7.36
CA LEU A 101 11.08 -35.78 -6.32
C LEU A 101 9.94 -36.79 -6.46
N ALA A 102 10.15 -38.01 -6.00
CA ALA A 102 9.06 -38.98 -5.88
C ALA A 102 8.06 -38.55 -4.79
N ASP A 103 6.77 -38.78 -5.00
CA ASP A 103 5.70 -38.37 -4.07
C ASP A 103 5.96 -38.87 -2.62
N GLU A 104 6.54 -40.07 -2.45
CA GLU A 104 6.93 -40.63 -1.14
C GLU A 104 8.05 -39.83 -0.45
N GLU A 105 9.02 -39.29 -1.19
CA GLU A 105 10.10 -38.48 -0.62
C GLU A 105 9.60 -37.08 -0.24
N VAL A 106 8.67 -36.51 -1.02
CA VAL A 106 8.03 -35.22 -0.70
C VAL A 106 7.22 -35.33 0.59
N GLU A 107 6.45 -36.40 0.75
CA GLU A 107 5.63 -36.60 1.96
C GLU A 107 6.49 -36.85 3.21
N ALA A 108 7.62 -37.56 3.07
CA ALA A 108 8.60 -37.71 4.15
C ALA A 108 9.22 -36.37 4.58
N LEU A 109 9.55 -35.48 3.62
CA LEU A 109 10.10 -34.15 3.91
C LEU A 109 9.08 -33.23 4.61
N LEU A 110 7.81 -33.31 4.24
CA LEU A 110 6.74 -32.55 4.91
C LEU A 110 6.50 -33.04 6.35
N ASP A 111 6.56 -34.35 6.59
CA ASP A 111 6.40 -34.94 7.93
C ASP A 111 7.58 -34.60 8.86
N GLU A 112 8.81 -34.46 8.33
CA GLU A 112 9.96 -33.94 9.10
C GLU A 112 9.75 -32.47 9.53
N ILE A 113 9.26 -31.60 8.64
CA ILE A 113 9.01 -30.19 8.97
C ILE A 113 7.92 -30.02 10.04
N ASP A 114 6.85 -30.82 10.00
CA ASP A 114 5.79 -30.77 11.01
C ASP A 114 6.23 -31.31 12.38
N LYS A 115 7.25 -32.19 12.40
CA LYS A 115 7.89 -32.67 13.63
C LYS A 115 8.85 -31.64 14.22
N ASP A 116 9.63 -30.94 13.40
CA ASP A 116 10.59 -29.92 13.86
C ASP A 116 9.93 -28.61 14.30
N SER A 117 8.69 -28.34 13.85
CA SER A 117 7.92 -27.15 14.21
C SER A 117 7.02 -27.31 15.45
N LYS A 118 6.98 -28.50 16.06
CA LYS A 118 6.28 -28.82 17.32
C LYS A 118 7.20 -28.73 18.53
#